data_AF-T0YVQ2-F1
#
_entry.id   AF-T0YVQ2-F1
#
_cell.length_a   1.000
_cell.length_b   1.000
_cell.length_c   1.000
_cell.angle_alpha   90.00
_cell.angle_beta   90.00
_cell.angle_gamma   90.00
#
_symmetry.space_group_name_H-M   'P 1'
#
loop_
_entity.id
_entity.type
_entity.pdbx_description
1 polymer ?
#
loop_
_entity_poly.entity_id
_entity_poly.type
_entity_poly.pdbx_seq_one_letter_code
_entity_poly.pdbx_strand_id
1 'polypeptide(L)'
;MNAAGAVIGEGSVRTDLAGLDLMTREWRRLGVREVRVGLEASTAGKAVARRLRSGGWDVWMAHPRALKAITASETKTDRNDARTLAHLVRLDYFPRAYLPSEEVERLRDLVRMREEQVDKFRRTKQQLRALLVGHHLNHEAAKYDDLFGVQALHWLKGVELSEPIEQRRMALLLEEGALYQRQVEVLTDELARVGVDEEMV
;
A
#
# COMPACT_ATOMS: atom_id res chain seq x y z
N MET A 1 -22.64 -1.61 21.10
CA MET A 1 -23.73 -0.62 21.28
C MET A 1 -25.01 -1.24 20.74
N ASN A 2 -26.16 -1.05 21.39
CA ASN A 2 -27.46 -1.54 20.88
C ASN A 2 -28.11 -0.54 19.92
N ALA A 3 -29.28 -0.90 19.37
CA ALA A 3 -30.03 -0.05 18.44
C ALA A 3 -30.43 1.32 19.05
N ALA A 4 -30.73 1.34 20.36
CA ALA A 4 -31.06 2.57 21.10
C ALA A 4 -29.84 3.47 21.38
N GLY A 5 -28.63 3.04 21.03
CA GLY A 5 -27.39 3.80 21.28
C GLY A 5 -26.76 3.58 22.65
N ALA A 6 -27.29 2.67 23.47
CA ALA A 6 -26.67 2.32 24.74
C ALA A 6 -25.42 1.45 24.52
N VAL A 7 -24.35 1.75 25.25
CA VAL A 7 -23.12 0.95 25.25
C VAL A 7 -23.36 -0.31 26.07
N ILE A 8 -23.39 -1.48 25.40
CA ILE A 8 -23.54 -2.79 26.06
C ILE A 8 -22.20 -3.27 26.66
N GLY A 9 -21.08 -2.86 26.05
CA GLY A 9 -19.74 -3.18 26.50
C GLY A 9 -18.70 -2.39 25.71
N GLU A 10 -17.57 -2.15 26.34
CA GLU A 10 -16.40 -1.48 25.75
C GLU A 10 -15.12 -2.05 26.33
N GLY A 11 -14.05 -2.02 25.55
CA GLY A 11 -12.75 -2.55 25.95
C GLY A 11 -11.74 -2.43 24.82
N SER A 12 -10.52 -2.86 25.11
CA SER A 12 -9.43 -2.89 24.14
C SER A 12 -9.09 -4.32 23.80
N VAL A 13 -8.78 -4.57 22.53
CA VAL A 13 -8.32 -5.86 22.05
C VAL A 13 -6.94 -5.67 21.41
N ARG A 14 -6.04 -6.62 21.64
CA ARG A 14 -4.79 -6.68 20.88
C ARG A 14 -5.12 -6.92 19.41
N THR A 15 -4.47 -6.16 18.53
CA THR A 15 -4.67 -6.28 17.07
C THR A 15 -3.79 -7.41 16.51
N ASP A 16 -4.06 -8.64 16.96
CA ASP A 16 -3.46 -9.86 16.46
C ASP A 16 -4.50 -10.99 16.42
N LEU A 17 -4.15 -12.12 15.79
CA LEU A 17 -5.09 -13.22 15.59
C LEU A 17 -5.63 -13.77 16.90
N ALA A 18 -4.78 -13.95 17.92
CA ALA A 18 -5.22 -14.49 19.21
C ALA A 18 -6.19 -13.53 19.92
N GLY A 19 -5.93 -12.22 19.86
CA GLY A 19 -6.78 -11.18 20.42
C GLY A 19 -8.15 -11.13 19.72
N LEU A 20 -8.17 -11.14 18.39
CA LEU A 20 -9.40 -11.12 17.59
C LEU A 20 -10.23 -12.40 17.79
N ASP A 21 -9.57 -13.54 17.96
CA ASP A 21 -10.22 -14.83 18.23
C ASP A 21 -10.83 -14.87 19.62
N LEU A 22 -10.08 -14.38 20.62
CA LEU A 22 -10.59 -14.24 21.98
C LEU A 22 -11.81 -13.32 22.02
N MET A 23 -11.73 -12.16 21.38
CA MET A 23 -12.86 -11.23 21.26
C MET A 23 -14.09 -11.90 20.63
N THR A 24 -13.90 -12.64 19.54
CA THR A 24 -14.99 -13.39 18.88
C THR A 24 -15.63 -14.43 19.81
N ARG A 25 -14.81 -15.15 20.60
CA ARG A 25 -15.31 -16.12 21.59
C ARG A 25 -16.10 -15.44 22.70
N GLU A 26 -15.60 -14.32 23.23
CA GLU A 26 -16.28 -13.56 24.28
C GLU A 26 -17.61 -12.99 23.79
N TRP A 27 -17.67 -12.41 22.58
CA TRP A 27 -18.93 -11.95 22.00
C TRP A 27 -19.97 -13.08 21.89
N ARG A 28 -19.56 -14.26 21.42
CA ARG A 28 -20.45 -15.42 21.35
C ARG A 28 -20.89 -15.90 22.73
N ARG A 29 -20.00 -15.90 23.72
CA ARG A 29 -20.33 -16.24 25.12
C ARG A 29 -21.35 -15.27 25.72
N LEU A 30 -21.27 -14.00 25.35
CA LEU A 30 -22.24 -12.97 25.73
C LEU A 30 -23.56 -13.06 24.94
N GLY A 31 -23.74 -14.09 24.10
CA GLY A 31 -24.95 -14.30 23.32
C GLY A 31 -25.06 -13.42 22.08
N VAL A 32 -24.01 -12.68 21.71
CA VAL A 32 -23.98 -11.90 20.47
C VAL A 32 -23.88 -12.87 19.29
N ARG A 33 -24.98 -12.99 18.53
CA ARG A 33 -25.03 -13.83 17.33
C ARG A 33 -24.81 -13.04 16.05
N GLU A 34 -25.26 -11.79 16.03
CA GLU A 34 -25.12 -10.89 14.89
C GLU A 34 -24.69 -9.50 15.40
N VAL A 35 -23.63 -8.96 14.82
CA VAL A 35 -23.20 -7.59 15.05
C VAL A 35 -22.62 -7.01 13.77
N ARG A 36 -22.93 -5.73 13.51
CA ARG A 36 -22.25 -4.92 12.50
C ARG A 36 -21.04 -4.27 13.12
N VAL A 37 -19.87 -4.52 12.54
CA VAL A 37 -18.58 -4.00 13.00
C VAL A 37 -18.14 -2.88 12.06
N GLY A 38 -17.88 -1.69 12.59
CA GLY A 38 -17.28 -0.58 11.84
C GLY A 38 -15.81 -0.44 12.17
N LEU A 39 -14.96 -0.40 11.14
CA LEU A 39 -13.52 -0.17 11.27
C LEU A 39 -13.12 1.04 10.40
N GLU A 40 -12.23 1.90 10.88
CA GLU A 40 -11.58 2.89 10.01
C GLU A 40 -10.53 2.20 9.14
N ALA A 41 -10.46 2.56 7.85
CA ALA A 41 -9.40 2.03 7.00
C ALA A 41 -8.02 2.48 7.48
N SER A 42 -7.17 1.50 7.73
CA SER A 42 -5.80 1.65 8.20
C SER A 42 -4.92 0.53 7.61
N THR A 43 -3.61 0.60 7.86
CA THR A 43 -2.65 -0.44 7.42
C THR A 43 -3.06 -1.83 7.91
N ALA A 44 -3.46 -1.97 9.18
CA ALA A 44 -3.90 -3.24 9.75
C ALA A 44 -5.40 -3.52 9.52
N GLY A 45 -6.19 -2.50 9.21
CA GLY A 45 -7.65 -2.58 9.19
C GLY A 45 -8.20 -3.64 8.24
N LYS A 46 -7.57 -3.84 7.08
CA LYS A 46 -7.99 -4.89 6.13
C LYS A 46 -7.82 -6.30 6.68
N ALA A 47 -6.68 -6.58 7.33
CA ALA A 47 -6.41 -7.88 7.93
C ALA A 47 -7.40 -8.18 9.07
N VAL A 48 -7.68 -7.18 9.92
CA VAL A 48 -8.71 -7.29 10.97
C VAL A 48 -10.08 -7.55 10.35
N ALA A 49 -10.47 -6.78 9.34
CA ALA A 49 -11.76 -6.92 8.68
C ALA A 49 -11.96 -8.32 8.09
N ARG A 50 -10.93 -8.88 7.45
CA ARG A 50 -10.97 -10.25 6.92
C ARG A 50 -11.10 -11.30 8.01
N ARG A 51 -10.32 -11.18 9.10
CA ARG A 51 -10.40 -12.13 10.21
C ARG A 51 -11.79 -12.15 10.84
N LEU A 52 -12.38 -10.97 11.01
CA LEU A 52 -13.73 -10.86 11.57
C LEU A 52 -14.79 -11.37 10.59
N ARG A 53 -14.66 -11.10 9.28
CA ARG A 53 -15.54 -11.68 8.25
C ARG A 53 -15.45 -13.20 8.18
N SER A 54 -14.25 -13.79 8.28
CA SER A 54 -14.10 -15.25 8.33
C SER A 54 -14.64 -15.87 9.63
N GLY A 55 -14.78 -15.06 10.68
CA GLY A 55 -15.53 -15.39 11.90
C GLY A 55 -17.05 -15.30 11.77
N GLY A 56 -17.58 -14.90 10.61
CA GLY A 56 -19.02 -14.77 10.34
C GLY A 56 -19.62 -13.40 10.72
N TRP A 57 -18.80 -12.39 10.99
CA TRP A 57 -19.27 -11.05 11.35
C TRP A 57 -19.53 -10.17 10.12
N ASP A 58 -20.54 -9.29 10.18
CA ASP A 58 -20.74 -8.25 9.17
C ASP A 58 -19.79 -7.07 9.46
N VAL A 59 -18.82 -6.83 8.58
CA VAL A 59 -17.75 -5.84 8.80
C VAL A 59 -17.76 -4.79 7.70
N TRP A 60 -17.85 -3.53 8.11
CA TRP A 60 -17.79 -2.36 7.26
C TRP A 60 -16.48 -1.60 7.51
N MET A 61 -15.83 -1.18 6.43
CA MET A 61 -14.63 -0.34 6.46
C MET A 61 -15.03 1.09 6.13
N ALA A 62 -14.58 2.09 6.88
CA ALA A 62 -14.84 3.50 6.62
C ALA A 62 -13.77 4.10 5.73
N HIS A 63 -14.18 4.97 4.81
CA HIS A 63 -13.26 5.80 4.03
C HIS A 63 -12.69 6.91 4.95
N PRO A 64 -11.38 6.98 5.21
CA PRO A 64 -10.83 7.86 6.26
C PRO A 64 -11.14 9.34 6.05
N ARG A 65 -11.07 9.83 4.81
CA ARG A 65 -11.41 11.24 4.50
C ARG A 65 -12.89 11.56 4.69
N ALA A 66 -13.79 10.66 4.28
CA ALA A 66 -15.22 10.87 4.43
C ALA A 66 -15.64 10.76 5.89
N LEU A 67 -15.02 9.83 6.64
CA LEU A 67 -15.20 9.73 8.09
C LEU A 67 -14.79 11.03 8.79
N LYS A 68 -13.58 11.51 8.53
CA LYS A 68 -13.10 12.79 9.08
C LYS A 68 -14.00 13.98 8.74
N ALA A 69 -14.68 13.97 7.59
CA ALA A 69 -15.58 15.04 7.19
C ALA A 69 -16.89 15.07 7.99
N ILE A 70 -17.34 13.92 8.52
CA ILE A 70 -18.61 13.79 9.25
C ILE A 70 -18.40 13.62 10.76
N THR A 71 -17.16 13.45 11.21
CA THR A 71 -16.80 13.35 12.63
C THR A 71 -15.98 14.56 13.04
N ALA A 72 -16.51 15.38 13.95
CA ALA A 72 -15.75 16.41 14.66
C ALA A 72 -15.72 16.02 16.15
N SER A 73 -14.53 15.94 16.74
CA SER A 73 -14.38 15.75 18.18
C SER A 73 -13.31 16.70 18.70
N GLU A 74 -13.66 17.48 19.72
CA GLU A 74 -12.72 18.33 20.44
C GLU A 74 -11.71 17.50 21.27
N THR A 75 -12.05 16.25 21.60
CA THR A 75 -11.20 15.34 22.38
C THR A 75 -11.11 13.98 21.70
N LYS A 76 -10.03 13.80 20.94
CA LYS A 76 -9.73 12.54 20.24
C LYS A 76 -9.15 11.50 21.20
N THR A 77 -9.89 10.42 21.42
CA THR A 77 -9.42 9.24 22.16
C THR A 77 -9.92 7.99 21.47
N ASP A 78 -9.16 6.89 21.53
CA ASP A 78 -9.56 5.62 20.90
C ASP A 78 -10.96 5.16 21.34
N ARG A 79 -11.32 5.44 22.60
CA ARG A 79 -12.64 5.15 23.16
C ARG A 79 -13.75 5.98 22.50
N ASN A 80 -13.55 7.28 22.38
CA ASN A 80 -14.53 8.18 21.74
C ASN A 80 -14.65 7.89 20.24
N ASP A 81 -13.53 7.59 19.58
CA ASP A 81 -13.50 7.23 18.17
C ASP A 81 -14.28 5.93 17.94
N ALA A 82 -14.05 4.89 18.77
CA ALA A 82 -14.80 3.63 18.72
C ALA A 82 -16.31 3.82 18.96
N ARG A 83 -16.70 4.65 19.94
CA ARG A 83 -18.12 4.98 20.18
C ARG A 83 -18.73 5.73 19.00
N THR A 84 -18.01 6.67 18.40
CA THR A 84 -18.44 7.42 17.21
C THR A 84 -18.67 6.48 16.04
N LEU A 85 -17.74 5.56 15.77
CA LEU A 85 -17.91 4.54 14.73
C LEU A 85 -19.12 3.65 15.00
N ALA A 86 -19.32 3.20 16.25
CA ALA A 86 -20.49 2.39 16.62
C ALA A 86 -21.82 3.14 16.40
N HIS A 87 -21.85 4.45 16.68
CA HIS A 87 -22.99 5.31 16.37
C HIS A 87 -23.27 5.40 14.87
N LEU A 88 -22.23 5.65 14.06
CA LEU A 88 -22.37 5.75 12.61
C LEU A 88 -22.86 4.43 11.99
N VAL A 89 -22.34 3.29 12.46
CA VAL A 89 -22.80 1.96 12.01
C VAL A 89 -24.26 1.73 12.36
N ARG A 90 -24.67 1.96 13.62
CA ARG A 90 -26.06 1.68 14.03
C ARG A 90 -27.07 2.55 13.29
N LEU A 91 -26.69 3.79 12.95
CA LEU A 91 -27.52 4.77 12.25
C LEU A 91 -27.50 4.59 10.71
N ASP A 92 -26.74 3.63 10.19
CA ASP A 92 -26.49 3.45 8.77
C ASP A 92 -25.95 4.70 8.05
N TYR A 93 -25.28 5.58 8.80
CA TYR A 93 -24.62 6.79 8.31
C TYR A 93 -23.10 6.57 8.14
N PHE A 94 -22.67 5.31 8.09
CA PHE A 94 -21.27 4.94 8.06
C PHE A 94 -20.70 5.10 6.64
N PRO A 95 -19.60 5.84 6.44
CA PRO A 95 -19.07 6.14 5.11
C PRO A 95 -18.28 4.95 4.57
N ARG A 96 -18.99 3.96 4.04
CA ARG A 96 -18.41 2.68 3.61
C ARG A 96 -17.39 2.86 2.48
N ALA A 97 -16.22 2.26 2.65
CA ALA A 97 -15.19 2.09 1.66
C ALA A 97 -15.23 0.66 1.10
N TYR A 98 -14.82 0.52 -0.16
CA TYR A 98 -14.63 -0.78 -0.79
C TYR A 98 -13.50 -1.56 -0.10
N LEU A 99 -13.79 -2.75 0.40
CA LEU A 99 -12.80 -3.72 0.86
C LEU A 99 -12.57 -4.74 -0.26
N PRO A 100 -11.44 -4.70 -0.97
CA PRO A 100 -11.16 -5.65 -2.04
C PRO A 100 -11.12 -7.10 -1.54
N SER A 101 -11.50 -8.02 -2.43
CA SER A 101 -11.21 -9.45 -2.24
C SER A 101 -9.70 -9.67 -2.11
N GLU A 102 -9.30 -10.83 -1.58
CA GLU A 102 -7.87 -11.15 -1.46
C GLU A 102 -7.19 -11.21 -2.83
N GLU A 103 -7.88 -11.71 -3.85
CA GLU A 103 -7.42 -11.75 -5.23
C GLU A 103 -7.16 -10.35 -5.79
N VAL A 104 -8.14 -9.45 -5.72
CA VAL A 104 -8.00 -8.06 -6.18
C VAL A 104 -6.92 -7.32 -5.39
N GLU A 105 -6.72 -7.63 -4.11
CA GLU A 105 -5.63 -7.05 -3.35
C GLU A 105 -4.26 -7.56 -3.80
N ARG A 106 -4.09 -8.87 -4.01
CA ARG A 106 -2.83 -9.43 -4.52
C ARG A 106 -2.43 -8.78 -5.84
N LEU A 107 -3.38 -8.62 -6.75
CA LEU A 107 -3.18 -7.90 -8.01
C LEU A 107 -2.73 -6.47 -7.80
N ARG A 108 -3.44 -5.72 -6.94
CA ARG A 108 -3.10 -4.33 -6.63
C ARG A 108 -1.73 -4.19 -5.99
N ASP A 109 -1.34 -5.13 -5.15
CA ASP A 109 -0.03 -5.12 -4.50
C ASP A 109 1.07 -5.43 -5.52
N LEU A 110 0.85 -6.35 -6.46
CA LEU A 110 1.77 -6.59 -7.56
C LEU A 110 1.95 -5.36 -8.46
N VAL A 111 0.84 -4.68 -8.81
CA VAL A 111 0.88 -3.39 -9.55
C VAL A 111 1.69 -2.34 -8.79
N ARG A 112 1.43 -2.17 -7.49
CA ARG A 112 2.18 -1.21 -6.65
C ARG A 112 3.66 -1.55 -6.57
N MET A 113 4.00 -2.82 -6.37
CA MET A 113 5.39 -3.26 -6.36
C MET A 113 6.10 -2.87 -7.66
N ARG A 114 5.44 -3.06 -8.81
CA ARG A 114 5.98 -2.62 -10.10
C ARG A 114 6.14 -1.10 -10.16
N GLU A 115 5.12 -0.34 -9.79
CA GLU A 115 5.18 1.13 -9.75
C GLU A 115 6.34 1.63 -8.89
N GLU A 116 6.56 1.03 -7.72
CA GLU A 116 7.68 1.36 -6.84
C GLU A 116 9.04 1.16 -7.50
N GLN A 117 9.23 0.05 -8.24
CA GLN A 117 10.49 -0.21 -8.94
C GLN A 117 10.67 0.70 -10.17
N VAL A 118 9.60 0.99 -10.91
CA VAL A 118 9.60 1.98 -12.00
C VAL A 118 10.05 3.34 -11.45
N ASP A 119 9.53 3.74 -10.30
CA ASP A 119 9.87 5.00 -9.67
C ASP A 119 11.32 5.06 -9.18
N LYS A 120 11.83 3.96 -8.61
CA LYS A 120 13.25 3.85 -8.26
C LYS A 120 14.14 3.97 -9.50
N PHE A 121 13.83 3.23 -10.57
CA PHE A 121 14.55 3.30 -11.83
C PHE A 121 14.55 4.71 -12.43
N ARG A 122 13.39 5.36 -12.44
CA ARG A 122 13.26 6.76 -12.87
C ARG A 122 14.13 7.69 -12.04
N ARG A 123 14.14 7.56 -10.71
CA ARG A 123 14.99 8.38 -9.83
C ARG A 123 16.48 8.16 -10.13
N THR A 124 16.91 6.91 -10.29
CA THR A 124 18.30 6.57 -10.65
C THR A 124 18.69 7.16 -12.01
N LYS A 125 17.83 7.08 -13.02
CA LYS A 125 18.02 7.74 -14.33
C LYS A 125 18.22 9.25 -14.20
N GLN A 126 17.43 9.91 -13.36
CA GLN A 126 17.54 11.36 -13.15
C GLN A 126 18.83 11.72 -12.40
N GLN A 127 19.26 10.92 -11.43
CA GLN A 127 20.53 11.11 -10.73
C GLN A 127 21.73 10.95 -11.67
N LEU A 128 21.70 9.94 -12.55
CA LEU A 128 22.72 9.76 -13.58
C LEU A 128 22.77 10.96 -14.54
N ARG A 129 21.62 11.45 -15.01
CA ARG A 129 21.55 12.67 -15.84
C ARG A 129 22.14 13.88 -15.13
N ALA A 130 21.80 14.09 -13.86
CA ALA A 130 22.32 15.21 -13.08
C ALA A 130 23.85 15.14 -12.93
N LEU A 131 24.40 13.93 -12.70
CA LEU A 131 25.84 13.72 -12.66
C LEU A 131 26.48 14.09 -14.01
N LEU A 132 25.93 13.60 -15.12
CA LEU A 132 26.45 13.90 -16.47
C LEU A 132 26.38 15.40 -16.80
N VAL A 133 25.32 16.10 -16.37
CA VAL A 133 25.21 17.56 -16.51
C VAL A 133 26.32 18.28 -15.73
N GLY A 134 26.61 17.83 -14.50
CA GLY A 134 27.70 18.37 -13.68
C GLY A 134 29.08 18.28 -14.35
N HIS A 135 29.27 17.29 -15.22
CA HIS A 135 30.49 17.09 -16.00
C HIS A 135 30.40 17.59 -17.45
N HIS A 136 29.39 18.39 -17.79
CA HIS A 136 29.17 18.91 -19.15
C HIS A 136 28.96 17.83 -20.23
N LEU A 137 28.58 16.61 -19.86
CA LEU A 137 28.35 15.47 -20.75
C LEU A 137 26.88 15.35 -21.22
N ASN A 138 26.04 16.35 -20.94
CA ASN A 138 24.61 16.29 -21.28
C ASN A 138 24.37 16.23 -22.80
N HIS A 139 25.21 16.88 -23.60
CA HIS A 139 25.13 16.88 -25.06
C HIS A 139 25.44 15.50 -25.65
N GLU A 140 26.41 14.78 -25.07
CA GLU A 140 26.71 13.39 -25.42
C GLU A 140 25.57 12.46 -24.98
N ALA A 141 25.07 12.65 -23.76
CA ALA A 141 23.95 11.88 -23.22
C ALA A 141 22.67 12.03 -24.06
N ALA A 142 22.43 13.21 -24.64
CA ALA A 142 21.26 13.51 -25.46
C ALA A 142 21.25 12.76 -26.82
N LYS A 143 22.33 12.09 -27.20
CA LYS A 143 22.39 11.23 -28.39
C LYS A 143 21.66 9.90 -28.19
N TYR A 144 21.23 9.58 -26.96
CA TYR A 144 20.58 8.34 -26.61
C TYR A 144 19.19 8.58 -26.02
N ASP A 145 18.18 7.88 -26.53
CA ASP A 145 16.81 7.94 -26.01
C ASP A 145 16.71 7.33 -24.60
N ASP A 146 17.52 6.29 -24.34
CA ASP A 146 17.63 5.64 -23.04
C ASP A 146 19.09 5.49 -22.59
N LEU A 147 19.41 6.08 -21.44
CA LEU A 147 20.74 5.96 -20.80
C LEU A 147 21.06 4.54 -20.30
N PHE A 148 20.05 3.70 -20.13
CA PHE A 148 20.19 2.28 -19.81
C PHE A 148 20.03 1.39 -21.06
N GLY A 149 19.95 2.00 -22.26
CA GLY A 149 20.02 1.27 -23.52
C GLY A 149 21.45 0.81 -23.83
N VAL A 150 21.57 -0.22 -24.69
CA VAL A 150 22.86 -0.87 -25.01
C VAL A 150 23.94 0.12 -25.46
N GLN A 151 23.59 1.05 -26.36
CA GLN A 151 24.53 2.04 -26.89
C GLN A 151 24.99 3.04 -25.83
N ALA A 152 24.05 3.56 -25.03
CA ALA A 152 24.37 4.48 -23.94
C ALA A 152 25.22 3.82 -22.86
N LEU A 153 24.91 2.58 -22.47
CA LEU A 153 25.71 1.83 -21.51
C LEU A 153 27.13 1.55 -22.02
N HIS A 154 27.29 1.31 -23.33
CA HIS A 154 28.62 1.17 -23.93
C HIS A 154 29.42 2.48 -23.85
N TRP A 155 28.78 3.61 -24.15
CA TRP A 155 29.39 4.93 -24.00
C TRP A 155 29.74 5.25 -22.55
N LEU A 156 28.82 5.03 -21.60
CA LEU A 156 28.99 5.30 -20.17
C LEU A 156 30.15 4.49 -19.55
N LYS A 157 30.46 3.30 -20.09
CA LYS A 157 31.65 2.53 -19.67
C LYS A 157 32.98 3.23 -20.00
N GLY A 158 33.00 4.06 -21.04
CA GLY A 158 34.17 4.84 -21.44
C GLY A 158 34.22 6.25 -20.85
N VAL A 159 33.22 6.64 -20.05
CA VAL A 159 33.21 7.95 -19.40
C VAL A 159 34.16 7.93 -18.20
N GLU A 160 35.16 8.81 -18.25
CA GLU A 160 36.10 9.09 -17.16
C GLU A 160 35.72 10.42 -16.51
N LEU A 161 35.33 10.36 -15.24
CA LEU A 161 35.04 11.53 -14.42
C LEU A 161 36.30 11.93 -13.63
N SER A 162 36.52 13.23 -13.47
CA SER A 162 37.73 13.78 -12.84
C SER A 162 37.87 13.39 -11.37
N GLU A 163 36.77 13.25 -10.65
CA GLU A 163 36.76 12.90 -9.23
C GLU A 163 36.45 11.40 -9.02
N PRO A 164 37.31 10.65 -8.31
CA PRO A 164 37.08 9.22 -8.05
C PRO A 164 35.74 8.91 -7.37
N ILE A 165 35.26 9.82 -6.52
CA ILE A 165 33.97 9.66 -5.83
C ILE A 165 32.78 9.77 -6.80
N GLU A 166 32.90 10.62 -7.82
CA GLU A 166 31.87 10.78 -8.86
C GLU A 166 31.88 9.59 -9.82
N GLN A 167 33.08 9.09 -10.18
CA GLN A 167 33.21 7.82 -10.93
C GLN A 167 32.55 6.67 -10.17
N ARG A 168 32.79 6.56 -8.84
CA ARG A 168 32.16 5.54 -8.00
C ARG A 168 30.65 5.72 -7.91
N ARG A 169 30.17 6.97 -7.79
CA ARG A 169 28.73 7.27 -7.82
C ARG A 169 28.09 6.84 -9.14
N MET A 170 28.73 7.12 -10.28
CA MET A 170 28.25 6.67 -11.59
C MET A 170 28.12 5.15 -11.64
N ALA A 171 29.14 4.41 -11.19
CA ALA A 171 29.10 2.95 -11.15
C ALA A 171 27.93 2.42 -10.31
N LEU A 172 27.69 2.98 -9.11
CA LEU A 172 26.56 2.61 -8.26
C LEU A 172 25.21 2.88 -8.92
N LEU A 173 25.05 4.04 -9.57
CA LEU A 173 23.81 4.37 -10.29
C LEU A 173 23.54 3.41 -11.46
N LEU A 174 24.60 2.96 -12.15
CA LEU A 174 24.46 1.97 -13.23
C LEU A 174 24.06 0.60 -12.68
N GLU A 175 24.64 0.16 -11.56
CA GLU A 175 24.27 -1.08 -10.87
C GLU A 175 22.82 -1.06 -10.37
N GLU A 176 22.42 0.03 -9.70
CA GLU A 176 21.06 0.25 -9.21
C GLU A 176 20.05 0.27 -10.36
N GLY A 177 20.33 1.01 -11.43
CA GLY A 177 19.40 1.11 -12.52
C GLY A 177 19.26 -0.21 -13.29
N ALA A 178 20.33 -0.96 -13.46
CA ALA A 178 20.26 -2.31 -14.02
C ALA A 178 19.45 -3.26 -13.13
N LEU A 179 19.56 -3.14 -11.80
CA LEU A 179 18.74 -3.91 -10.87
C LEU A 179 17.25 -3.55 -11.00
N TYR A 180 16.92 -2.27 -10.92
CA TYR A 180 15.52 -1.83 -10.95
C TYR A 180 14.87 -2.12 -12.31
N GLN A 181 15.61 -1.98 -13.41
CA GLN A 181 15.11 -2.36 -14.75
C GLN A 181 14.73 -3.84 -14.80
N ARG A 182 15.62 -4.74 -14.35
CA ARG A 182 15.31 -6.18 -14.29
C ARG A 182 14.10 -6.48 -13.40
N GLN A 183 14.00 -5.81 -12.25
CA GLN A 183 12.85 -6.02 -11.35
C GLN A 183 11.54 -5.54 -11.98
N VAL A 184 11.54 -4.43 -12.73
CA VAL A 184 10.37 -3.97 -13.49
C VAL A 184 9.98 -4.98 -14.57
N GLU A 185 10.94 -5.54 -15.29
CA GLU A 185 10.70 -6.59 -16.30
C GLU A 185 10.05 -7.82 -15.67
N VAL A 186 10.63 -8.35 -14.59
CA VAL A 186 10.09 -9.51 -13.86
C VAL A 186 8.65 -9.27 -13.39
N LEU A 187 8.37 -8.11 -12.79
CA LEU A 187 7.03 -7.77 -12.30
C LEU A 187 6.04 -7.52 -13.46
N THR A 188 6.53 -7.07 -14.62
CA THR A 188 5.70 -6.90 -15.82
C THR A 188 5.29 -8.26 -16.39
N ASP A 189 6.22 -9.21 -16.45
CA ASP A 189 5.95 -10.58 -16.88
C ASP A 189 4.99 -11.29 -15.93
N GLU A 190 5.15 -11.09 -14.61
CA GLU A 190 4.25 -11.63 -13.60
C GLU A 190 2.83 -11.09 -13.77
N LEU A 191 2.67 -9.77 -13.96
CA LEU A 191 1.37 -9.15 -14.23
C LEU A 191 0.74 -9.68 -15.52
N ALA A 192 1.52 -9.86 -16.58
CA ALA A 192 1.04 -10.39 -17.85
C ALA A 192 0.50 -11.83 -17.70
N ARG A 193 1.17 -12.67 -16.91
CA ARG A 193 0.70 -14.05 -16.64
C ARG A 193 -0.65 -14.05 -15.92
N VAL A 194 -0.80 -13.24 -14.87
CA VAL A 194 -2.08 -13.19 -14.14
C VAL A 194 -3.22 -12.66 -15.02
N GLY A 195 -2.94 -11.69 -15.90
CA GLY A 195 -3.94 -11.19 -16.85
C GLY A 195 -4.43 -12.24 -17.86
N VAL A 196 -3.55 -13.15 -18.31
CA VAL A 196 -3.93 -14.24 -19.23
C VAL A 196 -4.74 -15.32 -18.52
N ASP A 197 -4.41 -15.64 -17.26
CA ASP A 197 -5.11 -16.66 -16.48
C ASP A 197 -6.55 -16.24 -16.12
N GLU A 198 -6.82 -14.93 -15.95
CA GLU A 198 -8.17 -14.40 -15.67
C GLU A 198 -9.07 -14.34 -16.91
N GLU A 199 -8.52 -14.24 -18.13
CA GLU A 199 -9.31 -14.28 -19.39
C GLU A 199 -9.71 -15.71 -19.80
N MET A 200 -9.18 -16.73 -19.12
CA MET A 200 -9.42 -18.15 -19.42
C MET A 200 -10.48 -18.84 -18.53
N VAL A 201 -11.19 -18.09 -17.68
CA VAL A 201 -12.22 -18.61 -16.76
C VAL A 201 -13.61 -18.04 -17.07
#